data_AF-C5NVI4-F1
#
_entry.id   AF-C5NVI4-F1
#
_cell.length_a   1.000
_cell.length_b   1.000
_cell.length_c   1.000
_cell.angle_alpha   90.00
_cell.angle_beta   90.00
_cell.angle_gamma   90.00
#
_symmetry.space_group_name_H-M   'P 1'
#
loop_
_entity.id
_entity.type
_entity.pdbx_description
1 polymer ?
#
loop_
_entity_poly.entity_id
_entity_poly.type
_entity_poly.pdbx_seq_one_letter_code
_entity_poly.pdbx_strand_id
1 'polypeptide(L)'
;MPKNNSSQISIFIDKYVKFKISNENYSIDYKDEEITFSELESIIESNLKYWEEKSLESEMCIEIRNIWNVWHESIKDLKNYLEEEDELTKEKLYTFIYNNITSSYKLLSEELRLYTLNIDSPTDKDSGIAMIRMFIDYYLNSWAEDDLSDAILNYVSIEKDKSQLGSYLNSRYNYNFIPALFVLNKEIRKEDLPFKDFQKEVVKPVSEKVEKIDSQINDKFKETTNLIEEKDKDIINLFDEHKNEIDEFKTKINEWRDDKEKQIETLEETYKSKLQLEAPETLWESRAAKYRIKSRWWMGGLLFFIIGLLVSSGYFVISIHDYLQGTVKEIPFISKSFIYVALISFLIYIIRIIIKIIVSSQHMSMEYEQKAALTRFYQALIQDGKEVDKEEKLIIFNALFRKTDTGLIKSDNSNDADALLSQFSKLGK
;
A
#
# COMPACT_ATOMS: atom_id res chain seq x y z
N MET A 1 -0.36 4.23 -20.56
CA MET A 1 -1.33 5.31 -20.30
C MET A 1 -2.69 4.88 -20.84
N PRO A 2 -3.80 5.22 -20.17
CA PRO A 2 -5.11 4.99 -20.75
C PRO A 2 -5.20 5.85 -22.01
N LYS A 3 -5.47 5.24 -23.16
CA LYS A 3 -5.79 5.98 -24.39
C LYS A 3 -7.09 6.76 -24.12
N ASN A 4 -7.12 8.05 -24.47
CA ASN A 4 -8.32 8.86 -24.33
C ASN A 4 -9.47 8.18 -25.09
N ASN A 5 -10.61 7.95 -24.43
CA ASN A 5 -11.77 7.33 -25.09
C ASN A 5 -12.46 8.34 -26.01
N SER A 6 -13.04 7.91 -27.14
CA SER A 6 -13.71 8.78 -28.13
C SER A 6 -14.73 9.72 -27.48
N SER A 7 -15.47 9.28 -26.45
CA SER A 7 -16.43 10.12 -25.74
C SER A 7 -15.78 11.24 -24.92
N GLN A 8 -14.60 10.99 -24.34
CA GLN A 8 -13.83 12.01 -23.61
C GLN A 8 -13.28 13.07 -24.56
N ILE A 9 -12.88 12.67 -25.77
CA ILE A 9 -12.41 13.59 -26.81
C ILE A 9 -13.53 14.52 -27.26
N SER A 10 -14.73 14.01 -27.55
CA SER A 10 -15.86 14.85 -27.95
C SER A 10 -16.24 15.86 -26.85
N ILE A 11 -16.32 15.42 -25.59
CA ILE A 11 -16.58 16.31 -24.44
C ILE A 11 -15.49 17.39 -24.29
N PHE A 12 -14.22 16.99 -24.46
CA PHE A 12 -13.09 17.92 -24.42
C PHE A 12 -13.16 18.97 -25.54
N ILE A 13 -13.45 18.57 -26.78
CA ILE A 13 -13.59 19.50 -27.90
C ILE A 13 -14.74 20.46 -27.65
N ASP A 14 -15.92 19.95 -27.27
CA ASP A 14 -17.12 20.76 -27.03
C ASP A 14 -16.99 21.78 -25.90
N LYS A 15 -16.01 21.60 -25.00
CA LYS A 15 -15.70 22.56 -23.94
C LYS A 15 -15.04 23.83 -24.49
N TYR A 16 -14.23 23.72 -25.54
CA TYR A 16 -13.40 24.82 -26.06
C TYR A 16 -13.79 25.25 -27.47
N VAL A 17 -14.56 24.44 -28.19
CA VAL A 17 -14.87 24.64 -29.60
C VAL A 17 -16.36 24.39 -29.89
N LYS A 18 -16.93 25.28 -30.69
CA LYS A 18 -18.18 25.07 -31.43
C LYS A 18 -17.91 25.21 -32.92
N PHE A 19 -18.77 24.59 -33.73
CA PHE A 19 -18.68 24.65 -35.18
C PHE A 19 -19.91 25.32 -35.77
N LYS A 20 -19.75 25.87 -36.96
CA LYS A 20 -20.82 26.36 -37.82
C LYS A 20 -20.50 25.94 -39.25
N ILE A 21 -21.47 25.35 -39.95
CA ILE A 21 -21.33 25.04 -41.37
C ILE A 21 -21.79 26.27 -42.16
N SER A 22 -21.00 26.64 -43.16
CA SER A 22 -21.28 27.71 -44.11
C SER A 22 -21.40 27.08 -45.49
N ASN A 23 -22.64 26.97 -45.97
CA ASN A 23 -22.96 26.38 -47.26
C ASN A 23 -24.08 27.17 -47.95
N GLU A 24 -24.13 28.49 -47.76
CA GLU A 24 -25.24 29.36 -48.17
C GLU A 24 -25.64 29.14 -49.63
N ASN A 25 -24.68 28.95 -50.53
CA ASN A 25 -24.95 28.77 -51.96
C ASN A 25 -25.63 27.43 -52.30
N TYR A 26 -25.57 26.45 -51.40
CA TYR A 26 -26.14 25.11 -51.55
C TYR A 26 -27.36 24.87 -50.64
N SER A 27 -27.80 25.89 -49.92
CA SER A 27 -28.90 25.80 -48.94
C SER A 27 -30.06 26.72 -49.29
N ILE A 28 -31.29 26.22 -49.16
CA ILE A 28 -32.52 26.99 -49.37
C ILE A 28 -32.96 27.68 -48.07
N ASP A 29 -33.02 26.94 -46.95
CA ASP A 29 -33.51 27.44 -45.65
C ASP A 29 -32.73 26.76 -44.50
N TYR A 30 -31.40 26.93 -44.52
CA TYR A 30 -30.51 26.51 -43.46
C TYR A 30 -30.37 27.61 -42.41
N LYS A 31 -30.50 27.25 -41.13
CA LYS A 31 -30.57 28.21 -40.02
C LYS A 31 -29.23 28.64 -39.44
N ASP A 32 -28.11 28.24 -40.05
CA ASP A 32 -26.79 28.76 -39.69
C ASP A 32 -26.44 28.55 -38.20
N GLU A 33 -26.86 27.41 -37.65
CA GLU A 33 -26.83 27.09 -36.22
C GLU A 33 -25.43 26.69 -35.72
N GLU A 34 -25.16 26.96 -34.44
CA GLU A 34 -23.95 26.51 -33.76
C GLU A 34 -24.12 25.03 -33.37
N ILE A 35 -23.15 24.19 -33.74
CA ILE A 35 -23.19 22.74 -33.53
C ILE A 35 -22.00 22.27 -32.69
N THR A 36 -22.23 21.19 -31.94
CA THR A 36 -21.22 20.41 -31.21
C THR A 36 -20.34 19.59 -32.14
N PHE A 37 -19.24 19.07 -31.62
CA PHE A 37 -18.38 18.14 -32.34
C PHE A 37 -19.11 16.85 -32.75
N SER A 38 -19.92 16.28 -31.85
CA SER A 38 -20.69 15.07 -32.15
C SER A 38 -21.78 15.31 -33.20
N GLU A 39 -22.43 16.49 -33.18
CA GLU A 39 -23.37 16.87 -34.24
C GLU A 39 -22.66 17.05 -35.59
N LEU A 40 -21.46 17.65 -35.60
CA LEU A 40 -20.66 17.79 -36.81
C LEU A 40 -20.26 16.42 -37.39
N GLU A 41 -19.79 15.49 -36.55
CA GLU A 41 -19.49 14.10 -36.96
C GLU A 41 -20.70 13.46 -37.63
N SER A 42 -21.86 13.53 -36.96
CA SER A 42 -23.11 12.94 -37.47
C SER A 42 -23.54 13.55 -38.81
N ILE A 43 -23.43 14.87 -38.98
CA ILE A 43 -23.75 15.56 -40.25
C ILE A 43 -22.81 15.06 -41.36
N ILE A 44 -21.51 14.99 -41.10
CA ILE A 44 -20.53 14.56 -42.11
C ILE A 44 -20.77 13.11 -42.51
N GLU A 45 -20.98 12.21 -41.55
CA GLU A 45 -21.25 10.78 -41.83
C GLU A 45 -22.54 10.58 -42.61
N SER A 46 -23.63 11.24 -42.20
CA SER A 46 -24.93 11.16 -42.86
C SER A 46 -24.88 11.63 -44.32
N ASN A 47 -24.26 12.79 -44.56
CA ASN A 47 -24.17 13.34 -45.91
C ASN A 47 -23.17 12.57 -46.78
N LEU A 48 -22.02 12.12 -46.23
CA LEU A 48 -21.08 11.26 -46.95
C LEU A 48 -21.78 9.99 -47.42
N LYS A 49 -22.50 9.30 -46.53
CA LYS A 49 -23.24 8.08 -46.86
C LYS A 49 -24.24 8.30 -48.00
N TYR A 50 -25.02 9.38 -47.94
CA TYR A 50 -25.95 9.72 -49.02
C TYR A 50 -25.23 9.87 -50.37
N TRP A 51 -24.10 10.58 -50.39
CA TRP A 51 -23.34 10.80 -51.62
C TRP A 51 -22.56 9.57 -52.08
N GLU A 52 -22.17 8.67 -51.18
CA GLU A 52 -21.63 7.35 -51.54
C GLU A 52 -22.67 6.52 -52.29
N GLU A 53 -23.88 6.43 -51.76
CA GLU A 53 -25.00 5.73 -52.41
C GLU A 53 -25.29 6.34 -53.80
N LYS A 54 -25.39 7.68 -53.88
CA LYS A 54 -25.63 8.38 -55.15
C LYS A 54 -24.49 8.26 -56.16
N SER A 55 -23.25 8.10 -55.71
CA SER A 55 -22.09 7.90 -56.58
C SER A 55 -22.03 6.50 -57.20
N LEU A 56 -22.73 5.52 -56.62
CA LEU A 56 -22.92 4.22 -57.26
C LEU A 56 -23.91 4.30 -58.43
N GLU A 57 -24.84 5.26 -58.38
CA GLU A 57 -25.86 5.47 -59.42
C GLU A 57 -25.34 6.34 -60.56
N SER A 58 -24.50 7.36 -60.27
CA SER A 58 -23.99 8.28 -61.27
C SER A 58 -22.62 8.87 -60.91
N GLU A 59 -21.72 8.93 -61.89
CA GLU A 59 -20.39 9.52 -61.75
C GLU A 59 -20.44 11.03 -61.44
N MET A 60 -21.52 11.73 -61.80
CA MET A 60 -21.72 13.16 -61.50
C MET A 60 -21.70 13.45 -59.98
N CYS A 61 -22.01 12.46 -59.15
CA CYS A 61 -22.05 12.60 -57.70
C CYS A 61 -20.67 12.49 -57.03
N ILE A 62 -19.65 12.01 -57.75
CA ILE A 62 -18.33 11.69 -57.19
C ILE A 62 -17.64 12.95 -56.66
N GLU A 63 -17.77 14.07 -57.36
CA GLU A 63 -17.18 15.34 -56.93
C GLU A 63 -17.73 15.75 -55.55
N ILE A 64 -19.05 15.74 -55.41
CA ILE A 64 -19.72 16.14 -54.16
C ILE A 64 -19.43 15.14 -53.03
N ARG A 65 -19.38 13.84 -53.34
CA ARG A 65 -18.94 12.80 -52.40
C ARG A 65 -17.52 13.06 -51.90
N ASN A 66 -16.60 13.47 -52.79
CA ASN A 66 -15.22 13.77 -52.42
C ASN A 66 -15.13 14.93 -51.43
N ILE A 67 -15.99 15.96 -51.57
CA ILE A 67 -16.06 17.07 -50.60
C ILE A 67 -16.35 16.54 -49.20
N TRP A 68 -17.39 15.71 -49.05
CA TRP A 68 -17.73 15.11 -47.75
C TRP A 68 -16.66 14.14 -47.24
N ASN A 69 -16.00 13.41 -48.14
CA ASN A 69 -14.91 12.51 -47.76
C ASN A 69 -13.69 13.25 -47.21
N VAL A 70 -13.36 14.43 -47.77
CA VAL A 70 -12.28 15.29 -47.23
C VAL A 70 -12.61 15.74 -45.80
N TRP A 71 -13.85 16.15 -45.55
CA TRP A 71 -14.29 16.52 -44.21
C TRP A 71 -14.29 15.32 -43.24
N HIS A 72 -14.74 14.16 -43.70
CA HIS A 72 -14.70 12.93 -42.92
C HIS A 72 -13.28 12.57 -42.48
N GLU A 73 -12.32 12.53 -43.42
CA GLU A 73 -10.93 12.23 -43.08
C GLU A 73 -10.32 13.31 -42.18
N SER A 74 -10.65 14.59 -42.39
CA SER A 74 -10.14 15.68 -41.53
C SER A 74 -10.59 15.56 -40.08
N ILE A 75 -11.85 15.17 -39.84
CA ILE A 75 -12.38 14.96 -38.49
C ILE A 75 -11.82 13.69 -37.85
N LYS A 76 -11.65 12.63 -38.64
CA LYS A 76 -11.00 11.40 -38.20
C LYS A 76 -9.53 11.64 -37.81
N ASP A 77 -8.80 12.44 -38.58
CA ASP A 77 -7.42 12.82 -38.27
C ASP A 77 -7.35 13.65 -36.98
N LEU A 78 -8.30 14.55 -36.73
CA LEU A 78 -8.40 15.27 -35.47
C LEU A 78 -8.58 14.31 -34.28
N LYS A 79 -9.45 13.31 -34.41
CA LYS A 79 -9.67 12.31 -33.34
C LYS A 79 -8.41 11.49 -33.09
N ASN A 80 -7.81 10.94 -34.14
CA ASN A 80 -6.58 10.17 -34.04
C ASN A 80 -5.46 10.98 -33.37
N TYR A 81 -5.31 12.25 -33.76
CA TYR A 81 -4.36 13.16 -33.14
C TYR A 81 -4.59 13.30 -31.63
N LEU A 82 -5.82 13.52 -31.19
CA LEU A 82 -6.15 13.69 -29.76
C LEU A 82 -6.10 12.36 -28.97
N GLU A 83 -6.30 11.21 -29.61
CA GLU A 83 -6.13 9.89 -29.00
C GLU A 83 -4.67 9.57 -28.69
N GLU A 84 -3.73 10.04 -29.52
CA GLU A 84 -2.29 9.81 -29.38
C GLU A 84 -1.61 10.77 -28.40
N GLU A 85 -2.28 11.87 -28.02
CA GLU A 85 -1.71 12.89 -27.14
C GLU A 85 -1.76 12.49 -25.64
N ASP A 86 -0.61 12.57 -24.97
CA ASP A 86 -0.46 12.29 -23.54
C ASP A 86 -1.28 13.25 -22.65
N GLU A 87 -1.45 14.49 -23.11
CA GLU A 87 -2.20 15.53 -22.41
C GLU A 87 -3.00 16.40 -23.39
N LEU A 88 -4.32 16.42 -23.18
CA LEU A 88 -5.29 17.21 -23.95
C LEU A 88 -5.27 18.68 -23.49
N THR A 89 -4.78 19.57 -24.35
CA THR A 89 -4.71 21.02 -24.08
C THR A 89 -5.44 21.81 -25.16
N LYS A 90 -6.09 22.91 -24.79
CA LYS A 90 -6.84 23.77 -25.72
C LYS A 90 -5.91 24.36 -26.81
N GLU A 91 -4.66 24.62 -26.49
CA GLU A 91 -3.65 25.14 -27.41
C GLU A 91 -3.32 24.15 -28.54
N LYS A 92 -3.19 22.86 -28.22
CA LYS A 92 -2.99 21.80 -29.22
C LYS A 92 -4.22 21.65 -30.11
N LEU A 93 -5.42 21.63 -29.51
CA LEU A 93 -6.68 21.59 -30.26
C LEU A 93 -6.80 22.76 -31.25
N TYR A 94 -6.57 23.99 -30.77
CA TYR A 94 -6.62 25.17 -31.62
C TYR A 94 -5.60 25.17 -32.73
N THR A 95 -4.38 24.72 -32.44
CA THR A 95 -3.30 24.64 -33.43
C THR A 95 -3.65 23.62 -34.52
N PHE A 96 -4.18 22.46 -34.14
CA PHE A 96 -4.60 21.44 -35.09
C PHE A 96 -5.72 21.95 -36.00
N ILE A 97 -6.80 22.50 -35.43
CA ILE A 97 -7.94 23.01 -36.20
C ILE A 97 -7.47 24.10 -37.17
N TYR A 98 -6.63 25.02 -36.71
CA TYR A 98 -6.11 26.11 -37.55
C TYR A 98 -5.30 25.62 -38.75
N ASN A 99 -4.46 24.60 -38.55
CA ASN A 99 -3.56 24.10 -39.59
C ASN A 99 -4.24 23.13 -40.57
N ASN A 100 -5.19 22.32 -40.10
CA ASN A 100 -5.72 21.19 -40.85
C ASN A 100 -7.20 21.30 -41.24
N ILE A 101 -7.99 22.13 -40.54
CA ILE A 101 -9.45 22.19 -40.73
C ILE A 101 -9.89 23.56 -41.24
N THR A 102 -9.69 24.61 -40.44
CA THR A 102 -10.06 25.98 -40.83
C THR A 102 -9.35 27.01 -39.95
N SER A 103 -8.93 28.11 -40.56
CA SER A 103 -8.44 29.29 -39.85
C SER A 103 -9.54 30.30 -39.51
N SER A 104 -10.76 30.09 -40.01
CA SER A 104 -11.89 30.99 -39.81
C SER A 104 -12.58 30.69 -38.48
N TYR A 105 -12.41 31.58 -37.50
CA TYR A 105 -13.09 31.47 -36.21
C TYR A 105 -13.51 32.82 -35.65
N LYS A 106 -14.52 32.77 -34.77
CA LYS A 106 -14.99 33.87 -33.93
C LYS A 106 -14.80 33.49 -32.47
N LEU A 107 -14.38 34.45 -31.63
CA LEU A 107 -14.30 34.24 -30.19
C LEU A 107 -15.70 34.39 -29.56
N LEU A 108 -16.16 33.36 -28.84
CA LEU A 108 -17.41 33.39 -28.07
C LEU A 108 -17.17 33.76 -26.60
N SER A 109 -16.06 33.32 -26.02
CA SER A 109 -15.57 33.70 -24.68
C SER A 109 -14.05 33.58 -24.61
N GLU A 110 -13.41 33.92 -23.48
CA GLU A 110 -11.94 33.84 -23.30
C GLU A 110 -11.34 32.48 -23.70
N GLU A 111 -12.11 31.40 -23.57
CA GLU A 111 -11.65 30.04 -23.85
C GLU A 111 -12.52 29.28 -24.86
N LEU A 112 -13.53 29.90 -25.48
CA LEU A 112 -14.45 29.23 -26.42
C LEU A 112 -14.38 29.86 -27.81
N ARG A 113 -14.10 29.06 -28.84
CA ARG A 113 -14.04 29.47 -30.25
C ARG A 113 -15.15 28.84 -31.08
N LEU A 114 -15.77 29.64 -31.94
CA LEU A 114 -16.69 29.17 -32.98
C LEU A 114 -15.96 29.12 -34.32
N TYR A 115 -15.71 27.93 -34.83
CA TYR A 115 -15.07 27.73 -36.14
C TYR A 115 -16.11 27.62 -37.26
N THR A 116 -15.86 28.31 -38.37
CA THR A 116 -16.73 28.25 -39.56
C THR A 116 -16.12 27.32 -40.61
N LEU A 117 -16.91 26.32 -41.02
CA LEU A 117 -16.55 25.30 -42.01
C LEU A 117 -17.26 25.61 -43.33
N ASN A 118 -16.52 25.96 -44.37
CA ASN A 118 -17.10 26.20 -45.68
C ASN A 118 -17.27 24.86 -46.40
N ILE A 119 -18.51 24.42 -46.58
CA ILE A 119 -18.81 23.15 -47.24
C ILE A 119 -19.59 23.46 -48.52
N ASP A 120 -18.97 23.22 -49.67
CA ASP A 120 -19.58 23.45 -50.99
C ASP A 120 -20.52 22.30 -51.38
N SER A 121 -21.51 22.02 -50.52
CA SER A 121 -22.46 20.94 -50.72
C SER A 121 -23.77 21.15 -49.95
N PRO A 122 -24.91 20.60 -50.44
CA PRO A 122 -26.14 20.53 -49.66
C PRO A 122 -25.96 19.69 -48.40
N THR A 123 -26.66 20.09 -47.33
CA THR A 123 -26.64 19.40 -46.04
C THR A 123 -28.04 18.91 -45.66
N ASP A 124 -28.10 17.75 -45.03
CA ASP A 124 -29.33 17.20 -44.44
C ASP A 124 -29.93 18.01 -43.29
N LYS A 125 -29.21 19.02 -42.79
CA LYS A 125 -29.72 20.01 -41.84
C LYS A 125 -30.48 21.17 -42.49
N ASP A 126 -30.46 21.32 -43.82
CA ASP A 126 -31.26 22.31 -44.52
C ASP A 126 -32.75 21.88 -44.49
N SER A 127 -33.64 22.77 -44.06
CA SER A 127 -35.08 22.49 -44.04
C SER A 127 -35.63 22.23 -45.46
N GLY A 128 -34.96 22.77 -46.48
CA GLY A 128 -35.21 22.58 -47.90
C GLY A 128 -34.57 21.33 -48.52
N ILE A 129 -33.83 20.50 -47.76
CA ILE A 129 -33.04 19.38 -48.31
C ILE A 129 -33.86 18.40 -49.12
N ALA A 130 -35.10 18.11 -48.71
CA ALA A 130 -35.97 17.18 -49.45
C ALA A 130 -36.19 17.63 -50.90
N MET A 131 -36.38 18.94 -51.10
CA MET A 131 -36.58 19.51 -52.43
C MET A 131 -35.27 19.55 -53.24
N ILE A 132 -34.13 19.78 -52.57
CA ILE A 132 -32.82 19.68 -53.21
C ILE A 132 -32.56 18.24 -53.68
N ARG A 133 -32.83 17.23 -52.84
CA ARG A 133 -32.67 15.81 -53.22
C ARG A 133 -33.60 15.40 -54.36
N MET A 134 -34.86 15.85 -54.35
CA MET A 134 -35.76 15.65 -55.48
C MET A 134 -35.24 16.28 -56.78
N PHE A 135 -34.66 17.49 -56.68
CA PHE A 135 -34.04 18.13 -57.83
C PHE A 135 -32.80 17.34 -58.30
N ILE A 136 -31.95 16.87 -57.39
CA ILE A 136 -30.80 16.02 -57.71
C ILE A 136 -31.27 14.78 -58.50
N ASP A 137 -32.28 14.06 -58.00
CA ASP A 137 -32.83 12.89 -58.70
C ASP A 137 -33.41 13.27 -60.07
N TYR A 138 -34.08 14.42 -60.18
CA TYR A 138 -34.59 14.92 -61.45
C TYR A 138 -33.46 15.21 -62.45
N TYR A 139 -32.37 15.82 -61.99
CA TYR A 139 -31.20 16.13 -62.81
C TYR A 139 -30.46 14.86 -63.24
N LEU A 140 -30.24 13.91 -62.33
CA LEU A 140 -29.58 12.63 -62.60
C LEU A 140 -30.38 11.76 -63.60
N ASN A 141 -31.71 11.86 -63.61
CA ASN A 141 -32.58 11.15 -64.57
C ASN A 141 -32.86 11.96 -65.85
N SER A 142 -32.24 13.13 -66.01
CA SER A 142 -32.39 13.97 -67.19
C SER A 142 -31.40 13.55 -68.30
N TRP A 143 -31.30 14.36 -69.36
CA TRP A 143 -30.30 14.17 -70.42
C TRP A 143 -28.96 14.86 -70.12
N ALA A 144 -28.77 15.41 -68.92
CA ALA A 144 -27.47 15.94 -68.50
C ALA A 144 -26.48 14.80 -68.23
N GLU A 145 -25.21 15.05 -68.56
CA GLU A 145 -24.12 14.07 -68.36
C GLU A 145 -23.09 14.57 -67.32
N ASP A 146 -23.13 15.86 -66.96
CA ASP A 146 -22.15 16.55 -66.12
C ASP A 146 -22.76 17.72 -65.30
N ASP A 147 -21.89 18.43 -64.56
CA ASP A 147 -22.16 19.72 -63.89
C ASP A 147 -23.28 19.70 -62.84
N LEU A 148 -23.44 18.59 -62.11
CA LEU A 148 -24.43 18.48 -61.03
C LEU A 148 -24.23 19.55 -59.94
N SER A 149 -22.99 19.82 -59.53
CA SER A 149 -22.65 20.83 -58.52
C SER A 149 -23.17 22.22 -58.92
N ASP A 150 -22.92 22.64 -60.15
CA ASP A 150 -23.43 23.90 -60.71
C ASP A 150 -24.95 23.90 -60.86
N ALA A 151 -25.53 22.75 -61.22
CA ALA A 151 -26.97 22.62 -61.34
C ALA A 151 -27.68 22.82 -59.98
N ILE A 152 -27.11 22.27 -58.90
CA ILE A 152 -27.61 22.46 -57.54
C ILE A 152 -27.50 23.93 -57.12
N LEU A 153 -26.35 24.57 -57.36
CA LEU A 153 -26.14 26.01 -57.10
C LEU A 153 -27.21 26.85 -57.78
N ASN A 154 -27.45 26.60 -59.07
CA ASN A 154 -28.43 27.34 -59.86
C ASN A 154 -29.86 27.06 -59.42
N TYR A 155 -30.18 25.83 -59.05
CA TYR A 155 -31.48 25.49 -58.45
C TYR A 155 -31.72 26.27 -57.16
N VAL A 156 -30.76 26.26 -56.24
CA VAL A 156 -30.84 27.01 -54.97
C VAL A 156 -30.97 28.52 -55.24
N SER A 157 -30.20 29.05 -56.20
CA SER A 157 -30.27 30.46 -56.61
C SER A 157 -31.67 30.84 -57.12
N ILE A 158 -32.29 30.02 -57.97
CA ILE A 158 -33.67 30.25 -58.45
C ILE A 158 -34.68 30.14 -57.31
N GLU A 159 -34.51 29.20 -56.37
CA GLU A 159 -35.40 29.07 -55.21
C GLU A 159 -35.36 30.31 -54.31
N LYS A 160 -34.18 30.92 -54.13
CA LYS A 160 -34.01 32.18 -53.38
C LYS A 160 -34.50 33.41 -54.15
N ASP A 161 -34.27 33.46 -55.46
CA ASP A 161 -34.68 34.56 -56.33
C ASP A 161 -35.33 34.05 -57.63
N LYS A 162 -36.67 34.02 -57.62
CA LYS A 162 -37.47 33.55 -58.76
C LYS A 162 -37.34 34.45 -60.00
N SER A 163 -36.77 35.65 -59.90
CA SER A 163 -36.57 36.54 -61.06
C SER A 163 -35.58 35.97 -62.08
N GLN A 164 -34.67 35.08 -61.65
CA GLN A 164 -33.68 34.42 -62.49
C GLN A 164 -34.27 33.32 -63.40
N LEU A 165 -35.51 32.89 -63.14
CA LEU A 165 -36.13 31.77 -63.84
C LEU A 165 -36.13 31.95 -65.37
N GLY A 166 -36.45 33.16 -65.84
CA GLY A 166 -36.53 33.45 -67.27
C GLY A 166 -35.19 33.38 -68.01
N SER A 167 -34.12 33.88 -67.39
CA SER A 167 -32.78 33.83 -68.00
C SER A 167 -32.25 32.40 -68.06
N TYR A 168 -32.51 31.59 -67.03
CA TYR A 168 -32.03 30.21 -66.95
C TYR A 168 -32.81 29.27 -67.88
N LEU A 169 -34.12 29.47 -68.06
CA LEU A 169 -34.93 28.76 -69.07
C LEU A 169 -34.45 29.03 -70.51
N ASN A 170 -33.80 30.16 -70.78
CA ASN A 170 -33.25 30.49 -72.09
C ASN A 170 -31.77 30.07 -72.24
N SER A 171 -31.20 29.41 -71.22
CA SER A 171 -29.81 28.98 -71.25
C SER A 171 -29.64 27.72 -72.11
N ARG A 172 -28.51 27.64 -72.82
CA ARG A 172 -28.10 26.44 -73.57
C ARG A 172 -27.38 25.41 -72.69
N TYR A 173 -27.07 25.77 -71.45
CA TYR A 173 -26.33 24.93 -70.53
C TYR A 173 -27.29 24.15 -69.64
N ASN A 174 -27.09 22.84 -69.54
CA ASN A 174 -27.98 21.94 -68.79
C ASN A 174 -28.06 22.32 -67.31
N TYR A 175 -26.93 22.69 -66.69
CA TYR A 175 -26.85 23.15 -65.31
C TYR A 175 -27.59 24.47 -65.01
N ASN A 176 -28.11 25.17 -66.03
CA ASN A 176 -28.99 26.33 -65.87
C ASN A 176 -30.43 25.98 -66.28
N PHE A 177 -30.58 25.35 -67.45
CA PHE A 177 -31.88 25.06 -68.06
C PHE A 177 -32.71 24.09 -67.23
N ILE A 178 -32.10 22.98 -66.77
CA ILE A 178 -32.79 21.89 -66.08
C ILE A 178 -33.28 22.32 -64.68
N PRO A 179 -32.48 23.03 -63.85
CA PRO A 179 -32.98 23.67 -62.64
C PRO A 179 -34.20 24.55 -62.87
N ALA A 180 -34.16 25.40 -63.90
CA ALA A 180 -35.25 26.32 -64.20
C ALA A 180 -36.51 25.57 -64.66
N LEU A 181 -36.35 24.51 -65.46
CA LEU A 181 -37.43 23.64 -65.89
C LEU A 181 -38.07 22.90 -64.70
N PHE A 182 -37.26 22.40 -63.76
CA PHE A 182 -37.73 21.75 -62.55
C PHE A 182 -38.58 22.71 -61.70
N VAL A 183 -38.08 23.92 -61.46
CA VAL A 183 -38.82 24.94 -60.70
C VAL A 183 -40.11 25.32 -61.41
N LEU A 184 -40.09 25.54 -62.72
CA LEU A 184 -41.29 25.87 -63.49
C LEU A 184 -42.34 24.75 -63.40
N ASN A 185 -41.93 23.49 -63.58
CA ASN A 185 -42.83 22.34 -63.47
C ASN A 185 -43.43 22.21 -62.08
N LYS A 186 -42.62 22.41 -61.03
CA LYS A 186 -43.07 22.44 -59.63
C LYS A 186 -44.09 23.55 -59.39
N GLU A 187 -43.85 24.75 -59.92
CA GLU A 187 -44.73 25.90 -59.76
C GLU A 187 -46.07 25.73 -60.49
N ILE A 188 -46.06 25.16 -61.70
CA ILE A 188 -47.27 24.87 -62.48
C ILE A 188 -48.10 23.75 -61.82
N ARG A 189 -47.46 22.76 -61.20
CA ARG A 189 -48.11 21.57 -60.61
C ARG A 189 -48.45 21.71 -59.12
N LYS A 190 -48.48 22.94 -58.57
CA LYS A 190 -48.73 23.21 -57.14
C LYS A 190 -50.04 22.62 -56.60
N GLU A 191 -51.03 22.35 -57.45
CA GLU A 191 -52.33 21.77 -57.06
C GLU A 191 -52.34 20.22 -57.01
N ASP A 192 -51.39 19.53 -57.65
CA ASP A 192 -51.38 18.06 -57.80
C ASP A 192 -50.34 17.33 -56.91
N LEU A 193 -49.50 18.08 -56.17
CA LEU A 193 -48.42 17.51 -55.35
C LEU A 193 -48.83 17.42 -53.87
N PRO A 194 -49.25 16.25 -53.34
CA PRO A 194 -49.54 16.04 -51.91
C PRO A 194 -48.29 16.14 -51.00
N PHE A 195 -47.12 16.46 -51.56
CA PHE A 195 -45.83 16.41 -50.89
C PHE A 195 -45.60 17.55 -49.90
N LYS A 196 -46.18 18.73 -50.15
CA LYS A 196 -46.06 19.88 -49.23
C LYS A 196 -46.76 19.60 -47.90
N ASP A 197 -47.89 18.93 -47.96
CA ASP A 197 -48.64 18.52 -46.77
C ASP A 197 -47.93 17.36 -46.05
N PHE A 198 -47.40 16.37 -46.79
CA PHE A 198 -46.60 15.30 -46.18
C PHE A 198 -45.34 15.81 -45.47
N GLN A 199 -44.60 16.75 -46.07
CA GLN A 199 -43.42 17.33 -45.44
C GLN A 199 -43.78 18.09 -44.15
N LYS A 200 -44.89 18.83 -44.16
CA LYS A 200 -45.33 19.63 -43.01
C LYS A 200 -45.99 18.79 -41.91
N GLU A 201 -46.79 17.80 -42.27
CA GLU A 201 -47.62 17.02 -41.34
C GLU A 201 -46.94 15.74 -40.84
N VAL A 202 -46.00 15.18 -41.61
CA VAL A 202 -45.34 13.91 -41.25
C VAL A 202 -43.85 14.10 -41.05
N VAL A 203 -43.13 14.65 -42.04
CA VAL A 203 -41.66 14.74 -41.97
C VAL A 203 -41.21 15.69 -40.87
N LYS A 204 -41.77 16.91 -40.80
CA LYS A 204 -41.38 17.91 -39.81
C LYS A 204 -41.64 17.43 -38.35
N PRO A 205 -42.82 16.91 -37.98
CA PRO A 205 -43.05 16.42 -36.62
C PRO A 205 -42.21 15.19 -36.26
N VAL A 206 -41.85 14.36 -37.24
CA VAL A 206 -40.94 13.22 -37.03
C VAL A 206 -39.51 13.73 -36.81
N SER A 207 -39.03 14.68 -37.62
CA SER A 207 -37.71 15.31 -37.45
C SER A 207 -37.57 15.95 -36.07
N GLU A 208 -38.55 16.77 -35.67
CA GLU A 208 -38.56 17.43 -34.35
C GLU A 208 -38.56 16.41 -33.20
N LYS A 209 -39.25 15.26 -33.36
CA LYS A 209 -39.21 14.17 -32.37
C LYS A 209 -37.86 13.46 -32.34
N VAL A 210 -37.24 13.21 -33.49
CA VAL A 210 -35.93 12.57 -33.59
C VAL A 210 -34.86 13.48 -32.97
N GLU A 211 -34.84 14.76 -33.30
CA GLU A 211 -33.94 15.75 -32.68
C GLU A 211 -34.12 15.81 -31.17
N LYS A 212 -35.38 15.78 -30.68
CA LYS A 212 -35.66 15.75 -29.25
C LYS A 212 -35.21 14.47 -28.56
N ILE A 213 -35.24 13.33 -29.25
CA ILE A 213 -34.73 12.05 -28.74
C ILE A 213 -33.21 12.09 -28.70
N ASP A 214 -32.57 12.58 -29.77
CA ASP A 214 -31.11 12.68 -29.86
C ASP A 214 -30.54 13.58 -28.76
N SER A 215 -31.14 14.76 -28.55
CA SER A 215 -30.78 15.66 -27.44
C SER A 215 -30.91 14.97 -26.07
N GLN A 216 -31.99 14.23 -25.81
CA GLN A 216 -32.15 13.50 -24.54
C GLN A 216 -31.13 12.38 -24.37
N ILE A 217 -30.75 11.73 -25.45
CA ILE A 217 -29.73 10.67 -25.45
C ILE A 217 -28.37 11.28 -25.12
N ASN A 218 -28.00 12.38 -25.79
CA ASN A 218 -26.74 13.08 -25.57
C ASN A 218 -26.63 13.62 -24.13
N ASP A 219 -27.71 14.21 -23.59
CA ASP A 219 -27.74 14.69 -22.20
C ASP A 219 -27.53 13.54 -21.20
N LYS A 220 -28.21 12.40 -21.40
CA LYS A 220 -28.04 11.21 -20.55
C LYS A 220 -26.65 10.60 -20.67
N PHE A 221 -26.07 10.57 -21.87
CA PHE A 221 -24.71 10.10 -22.06
C PHE A 221 -23.73 10.98 -21.29
N LYS A 222 -23.85 12.31 -21.42
CA LYS A 222 -23.01 13.27 -20.68
C LYS A 222 -23.16 13.12 -19.17
N GLU A 223 -24.38 12.96 -18.66
CA GLU A 223 -24.65 12.71 -17.25
C GLU A 223 -23.98 11.41 -16.77
N THR A 224 -24.12 10.34 -17.56
CA THR A 224 -23.53 9.03 -17.24
C THR A 224 -22.00 9.10 -17.24
N THR A 225 -21.39 9.76 -18.23
CA THR A 225 -19.94 9.92 -18.30
C THR A 225 -19.40 10.73 -17.13
N ASN A 226 -20.03 11.85 -16.78
CA ASN A 226 -19.64 12.65 -15.62
C ASN A 226 -19.75 11.85 -14.32
N LEU A 227 -20.80 11.04 -14.16
CA LEU A 227 -20.98 10.19 -12.98
C LEU A 227 -19.90 9.10 -12.89
N ILE A 228 -19.49 8.51 -14.02
CA ILE A 228 -18.38 7.56 -14.07
C ILE A 228 -17.07 8.24 -13.64
N GLU A 229 -16.77 9.43 -14.16
CA GLU A 229 -15.56 10.17 -13.80
C GLU A 229 -15.54 10.58 -12.31
N GLU A 230 -16.68 11.01 -11.76
CA GLU A 230 -16.82 11.30 -10.33
C GLU A 230 -16.57 10.04 -9.49
N LYS A 231 -17.16 8.90 -9.87
CA LYS A 231 -16.98 7.63 -9.16
C LYS A 231 -15.56 7.11 -9.26
N ASP A 232 -14.90 7.24 -10.40
CA ASP A 232 -13.49 6.87 -10.56
C ASP A 232 -12.60 7.72 -9.64
N LYS A 233 -12.86 9.04 -9.54
CA LYS A 233 -12.14 9.92 -8.62
C LYS A 233 -12.39 9.56 -7.16
N ASP A 234 -13.62 9.24 -6.77
CA ASP A 234 -13.96 8.78 -5.42
C ASP A 234 -13.22 7.48 -5.08
N ILE A 235 -13.15 6.53 -6.02
CA ILE A 235 -12.43 5.26 -5.84
C ILE A 235 -10.93 5.49 -5.67
N ILE A 236 -10.33 6.39 -6.46
CA ILE A 236 -8.92 6.76 -6.34
C ILE A 236 -8.65 7.37 -4.96
N ASN A 237 -9.49 8.32 -4.53
CA ASN A 237 -9.34 8.95 -3.21
C ASN A 237 -9.49 7.93 -2.08
N LEU A 238 -10.46 7.00 -2.17
CA LEU A 238 -10.65 5.93 -1.21
C LEU A 238 -9.42 5.01 -1.14
N PHE A 239 -8.83 4.69 -2.29
CA PHE A 239 -7.62 3.87 -2.37
C PHE A 239 -6.42 4.57 -1.75
N ASP A 240 -6.24 5.87 -1.99
CA ASP A 240 -5.17 6.67 -1.38
C ASP A 240 -5.35 6.80 0.14
N GLU A 241 -6.59 6.96 0.63
CA GLU A 241 -6.89 6.96 2.07
C GLU A 241 -6.55 5.61 2.72
N HIS A 242 -7.00 4.50 2.14
CA HIS A 242 -6.67 3.15 2.63
C HIS A 242 -5.17 2.85 2.56
N LYS A 243 -4.47 3.37 1.54
CA LYS A 243 -3.02 3.23 1.43
C LYS A 243 -2.30 3.92 2.59
N ASN A 244 -2.73 5.13 2.96
CA ASN A 244 -2.19 5.85 4.10
C ASN A 244 -2.46 5.09 5.42
N GLU A 245 -3.67 4.54 5.59
CA GLU A 245 -3.99 3.70 6.76
C GLU A 245 -3.11 2.45 6.85
N ILE A 246 -2.85 1.78 5.72
CA ILE A 246 -1.97 0.61 5.65
C ILE A 246 -0.53 0.98 6.00
N ASP A 247 -0.02 2.12 5.53
CA ASP A 247 1.32 2.60 5.85
C ASP A 247 1.45 2.98 7.34
N GLU A 248 0.43 3.59 7.93
CA GLU A 248 0.38 3.81 9.38
C GLU A 248 0.34 2.49 10.17
N PHE A 249 -0.48 1.54 9.74
CA PHE A 249 -0.58 0.24 10.39
C PHE A 249 0.74 -0.54 10.31
N LYS A 250 1.42 -0.49 9.16
CA LYS A 250 2.75 -1.06 8.97
C LYS A 250 3.79 -0.43 9.90
N THR A 251 3.72 0.89 10.08
CA THR A 251 4.58 1.61 11.03
C THR A 251 4.32 1.13 12.46
N LYS A 252 3.05 1.07 12.89
CA LYS A 252 2.66 0.55 14.21
C LYS A 252 3.09 -0.90 14.43
N ILE A 253 3.00 -1.76 13.42
CA ILE A 253 3.48 -3.15 13.49
C ILE A 253 4.99 -3.20 13.67
N ASN A 254 5.75 -2.39 12.93
CA ASN A 254 7.20 -2.34 13.07
C ASN A 254 7.60 -1.84 14.46
N GLU A 255 6.97 -0.78 14.96
CA GLU A 255 7.19 -0.28 16.32
C GLU A 255 6.85 -1.35 17.38
N TRP A 256 5.73 -2.04 17.23
CA TRP A 256 5.35 -3.15 18.12
C TRP A 256 6.34 -4.31 18.05
N ARG A 257 6.80 -4.68 16.86
CA ARG A 257 7.81 -5.74 16.67
C ARG A 257 9.10 -5.36 17.37
N ASP A 258 9.60 -4.15 17.15
CA ASP A 258 10.86 -3.67 17.70
C ASP A 258 10.78 -3.53 19.24
N ASP A 259 9.63 -3.11 19.79
CA ASP A 259 9.36 -3.13 21.24
C ASP A 259 9.36 -4.56 21.81
N LYS A 260 8.72 -5.50 21.12
CA LYS A 260 8.67 -6.90 21.56
C LYS A 260 10.02 -7.59 21.48
N GLU A 261 10.81 -7.31 20.45
CA GLU A 261 12.17 -7.82 20.32
C GLU A 261 13.04 -7.36 21.49
N LYS A 262 13.01 -6.06 21.83
CA LYS A 262 13.71 -5.52 23.01
C LYS A 262 13.25 -6.16 24.32
N GLN A 263 11.94 -6.36 24.49
CA GLN A 263 11.40 -7.01 25.70
C GLN A 263 11.86 -8.47 25.81
N ILE A 264 11.91 -9.20 24.70
CA ILE A 264 12.39 -10.59 24.66
C ILE A 264 13.89 -10.64 24.96
N GLU A 265 14.71 -9.79 24.35
CA GLU A 265 16.15 -9.70 24.64
C GLU A 265 16.40 -9.40 26.11
N THR A 266 15.71 -8.39 26.67
CA THR A 266 15.83 -8.04 28.10
C THR A 266 15.42 -9.21 29.00
N LEU A 267 14.36 -9.93 28.64
CA LEU A 267 13.91 -11.10 29.40
C LEU A 267 14.91 -12.25 29.32
N GLU A 268 15.49 -12.51 28.15
CA GLU A 268 16.51 -13.53 27.94
C GLU A 268 17.78 -13.23 28.74
N GLU A 269 18.26 -11.98 28.71
CA GLU A 269 19.40 -11.53 29.53
C GLU A 269 19.12 -11.67 31.02
N THR A 270 17.93 -11.26 31.48
CA THR A 270 17.50 -11.38 32.87
C THR A 270 17.46 -12.86 33.31
N TYR A 271 16.90 -13.73 32.46
CA TYR A 271 16.78 -15.16 32.76
C TYR A 271 18.14 -15.88 32.75
N LYS A 272 19.02 -15.53 31.81
CA LYS A 272 20.40 -16.04 31.74
C LYS A 272 21.22 -15.61 32.96
N SER A 273 21.09 -14.35 33.39
CA SER A 273 21.71 -13.83 34.62
C SER A 273 21.21 -14.57 35.86
N LYS A 274 19.89 -14.80 35.96
CA LYS A 274 19.28 -15.58 37.06
C LYS A 274 19.81 -17.01 37.13
N LEU A 275 19.83 -17.73 36.00
CA LEU A 275 20.32 -19.11 35.93
C LEU A 275 21.80 -19.23 36.32
N GLN A 276 22.64 -18.28 35.91
CA GLN A 276 24.07 -18.28 36.27
C GLN A 276 24.31 -18.11 37.78
N LEU A 277 23.42 -17.40 38.48
CA LEU A 277 23.62 -17.01 39.88
C LEU A 277 22.80 -17.84 40.89
N GLU A 278 21.74 -18.51 40.48
CA GLU A 278 20.91 -19.39 41.35
C GLU A 278 21.60 -20.74 41.64
N ALA A 279 22.38 -21.25 40.68
CA ALA A 279 23.17 -22.47 40.84
C ALA A 279 24.25 -22.41 41.96
N PRO A 280 25.04 -21.33 42.10
CA PRO A 280 26.01 -21.23 43.20
C PRO A 280 25.35 -21.02 44.57
N GLU A 281 24.27 -20.24 44.68
CA GLU A 281 23.53 -20.04 45.94
C GLU A 281 23.00 -21.36 46.51
N THR A 282 22.28 -22.12 45.68
CA THR A 282 21.72 -23.42 46.05
C THR A 282 22.81 -24.43 46.42
N LEU A 283 23.97 -24.38 45.76
CA LEU A 283 25.13 -25.20 46.10
C LEU A 283 25.70 -24.85 47.48
N TRP A 284 25.86 -23.57 47.81
CA TRP A 284 26.40 -23.13 49.11
C TRP A 284 25.45 -23.44 50.27
N GLU A 285 24.15 -23.22 50.09
CA GLU A 285 23.14 -23.59 51.09
C GLU A 285 23.09 -25.11 51.34
N SER A 286 23.12 -25.90 50.27
CA SER A 286 23.20 -27.36 50.33
C SER A 286 24.42 -27.84 51.13
N ARG A 287 25.58 -27.23 50.89
CA ARG A 287 26.82 -27.55 51.63
C ARG A 287 26.73 -27.12 53.09
N ALA A 288 26.26 -25.91 53.38
CA ALA A 288 26.05 -25.44 54.76
C ALA A 288 25.13 -26.39 55.54
N ALA A 289 24.00 -26.80 54.94
CA ALA A 289 23.07 -27.75 55.53
C ALA A 289 23.73 -29.11 55.85
N LYS A 290 24.54 -29.65 54.92
CA LYS A 290 25.28 -30.91 55.14
C LYS A 290 26.26 -30.82 56.30
N TYR A 291 27.05 -29.75 56.41
CA TYR A 291 27.99 -29.57 57.52
C TYR A 291 27.28 -29.33 58.85
N ARG A 292 26.13 -28.63 58.86
CA ARG A 292 25.28 -28.48 60.05
C ARG A 292 24.73 -29.80 60.56
N ILE A 293 24.25 -30.67 59.66
CA ILE A 293 23.78 -32.02 60.00
C ILE A 293 24.94 -32.86 60.53
N LYS A 294 26.10 -32.84 59.85
CA LYS A 294 27.30 -33.56 60.29
C LYS A 294 27.75 -33.11 61.68
N SER A 295 27.74 -31.80 61.96
CA SER A 295 28.06 -31.23 63.27
C SER A 295 27.11 -31.72 64.37
N ARG A 296 25.79 -31.77 64.09
CA ARG A 296 24.80 -32.34 65.01
C ARG A 296 25.01 -33.83 65.27
N TRP A 297 25.37 -34.58 64.24
CA TRP A 297 25.70 -36.00 64.38
C TRP A 297 26.95 -36.22 65.24
N TRP A 298 28.00 -35.41 65.06
CA TRP A 298 29.19 -35.42 65.91
C TRP A 298 28.89 -34.98 67.36
N MET A 299 28.00 -34.00 67.57
CA MET A 299 27.53 -33.62 68.92
C MET A 299 26.77 -34.75 69.60
N GLY A 300 25.87 -35.43 68.88
CA GLY A 300 25.17 -36.61 69.40
C GLY A 300 26.12 -37.76 69.71
N GLY A 301 27.09 -38.01 68.83
CA GLY A 301 28.16 -38.99 69.04
C GLY A 301 29.03 -38.66 70.26
N LEU A 302 29.37 -37.38 70.48
CA LEU A 302 30.10 -36.93 71.67
C LEU A 302 29.29 -37.17 72.94
N LEU A 303 27.99 -36.86 72.94
CA LEU A 303 27.12 -37.10 74.10
C LEU A 303 27.04 -38.59 74.43
N PHE A 304 26.86 -39.45 73.42
CA PHE A 304 26.83 -40.89 73.60
C PHE A 304 28.18 -41.44 74.06
N PHE A 305 29.28 -40.88 73.57
CA PHE A 305 30.63 -41.20 74.02
C PHE A 305 30.86 -40.81 75.48
N ILE A 306 30.40 -39.63 75.92
CA ILE A 306 30.48 -39.21 77.32
C ILE A 306 29.65 -40.12 78.22
N ILE A 307 28.42 -40.47 77.82
CA ILE A 307 27.56 -41.39 78.58
C ILE A 307 28.21 -42.78 78.64
N GLY A 308 28.71 -43.29 77.52
CA GLY A 308 29.43 -44.55 77.45
C GLY A 308 30.69 -44.55 78.32
N LEU A 309 31.41 -43.43 78.38
CA LEU A 309 32.58 -43.25 79.22
C LEU A 309 32.20 -43.22 80.71
N LEU A 310 31.08 -42.59 81.09
CA LEU A 310 30.56 -42.62 82.47
C LEU A 310 30.16 -44.05 82.90
N VAL A 311 29.44 -44.77 82.04
CA VAL A 311 29.05 -46.18 82.28
C VAL A 311 30.29 -47.08 82.32
N SER A 312 31.20 -46.92 81.36
CA SER A 312 32.44 -47.68 81.29
C SER A 312 33.35 -47.38 82.47
N SER A 313 33.48 -46.12 82.90
CA SER A 313 34.22 -45.74 84.11
C SER A 313 33.60 -46.37 85.36
N GLY A 314 32.27 -46.41 85.48
CA GLY A 314 31.60 -47.11 86.58
C GLY A 314 31.91 -48.61 86.58
N TYR A 315 31.84 -49.26 85.41
CA TYR A 315 32.20 -50.66 85.24
C TYR A 315 33.69 -50.95 85.49
N PHE A 316 34.58 -50.08 85.02
CA PHE A 316 36.03 -50.19 85.21
C PHE A 316 36.44 -49.96 86.66
N VAL A 317 35.77 -49.06 87.38
CA VAL A 317 36.00 -48.87 88.82
C VAL A 317 35.62 -50.13 89.59
N ILE A 318 34.47 -50.74 89.29
CA ILE A 318 34.04 -52.02 89.90
C ILE A 318 35.01 -53.14 89.51
N SER A 319 35.32 -53.28 88.22
CA SER A 319 36.16 -54.36 87.71
C SER A 319 37.60 -54.25 88.20
N ILE A 320 38.17 -53.04 88.34
CA ILE A 320 39.49 -52.87 88.98
C ILE A 320 39.39 -53.06 90.50
N HIS A 321 38.30 -52.64 91.17
CA HIS A 321 38.11 -52.90 92.60
C HIS A 321 38.11 -54.41 92.89
N ASP A 322 37.37 -55.20 92.10
CA ASP A 322 37.33 -56.66 92.19
C ASP A 322 38.67 -57.30 91.80
N TYR A 323 39.32 -56.83 90.73
CA TYR A 323 40.64 -57.34 90.30
C TYR A 323 41.74 -57.01 91.32
N LEU A 324 41.65 -55.88 92.02
CA LEU A 324 42.57 -55.48 93.09
C LEU A 324 42.28 -56.18 94.43
N GLN A 325 41.03 -56.56 94.72
CA GLN A 325 40.70 -57.40 95.88
C GLN A 325 41.08 -58.87 95.65
N GLY A 326 40.94 -59.37 94.42
CA GLY A 326 41.18 -60.77 94.07
C GLY A 326 42.61 -61.14 93.69
N THR A 327 43.53 -60.17 93.50
CA THR A 327 44.91 -60.48 93.11
C THR A 327 45.91 -59.50 93.71
N VAL A 328 46.26 -59.73 94.98
CA VAL A 328 47.51 -59.21 95.55
C VAL A 328 48.66 -60.00 94.93
N LYS A 329 49.21 -59.51 93.82
CA LYS A 329 50.64 -59.62 93.50
C LYS A 329 51.13 -58.26 93.02
N GLU A 330 51.95 -57.66 93.86
CA GLU A 330 52.62 -56.38 93.66
C GLU A 330 53.40 -56.36 92.34
N ILE A 331 52.96 -55.53 91.39
CA ILE A 331 53.82 -55.09 90.28
C ILE A 331 54.57 -53.86 90.83
N PRO A 332 55.90 -53.91 91.09
CA PRO A 332 56.55 -52.94 91.98
C PRO A 332 56.83 -51.57 91.35
N PHE A 333 56.45 -51.33 90.11
CA PHE A 333 56.91 -50.15 89.35
C PHE A 333 55.81 -49.25 88.79
N ILE A 334 54.53 -49.58 88.97
CA ILE A 334 53.41 -48.73 88.53
C ILE A 334 52.44 -48.55 89.68
N SER A 335 52.36 -47.34 90.23
CA SER A 335 51.36 -47.04 91.25
C SER A 335 49.96 -47.15 90.64
N LYS A 336 49.03 -47.76 91.38
CA LYS A 336 47.63 -47.91 90.94
C LYS A 336 47.03 -46.58 90.49
N SER A 337 47.41 -45.48 91.15
CA SER A 337 46.99 -44.11 90.82
C SER A 337 47.53 -43.59 89.48
N PHE A 338 48.73 -43.99 89.05
CA PHE A 338 49.32 -43.52 87.78
C PHE A 338 48.53 -43.99 86.56
N ILE A 339 48.04 -45.25 86.57
CA ILE A 339 47.22 -45.81 85.48
C ILE A 339 45.92 -45.01 85.32
N TYR A 340 45.27 -44.65 86.43
CA TYR A 340 44.06 -43.83 86.40
C TYR A 340 44.33 -42.42 85.85
N VAL A 341 45.41 -41.77 86.28
CA VAL A 341 45.76 -40.42 85.80
C VAL A 341 46.10 -40.43 84.30
N ALA A 342 46.85 -41.44 83.83
CA ALA A 342 47.19 -41.58 82.41
C ALA A 342 45.94 -41.83 81.54
N LEU A 343 45.02 -42.69 82.00
CA LEU A 343 43.76 -42.97 81.32
C LEU A 343 42.85 -41.72 81.25
N ILE A 344 42.68 -41.01 82.38
CA ILE A 344 41.90 -39.77 82.44
C ILE A 344 42.49 -38.71 81.50
N SER A 345 43.82 -38.55 81.50
CA SER A 345 44.51 -37.60 80.62
C SER A 345 44.31 -37.93 79.13
N PHE A 346 44.36 -39.22 78.77
CA PHE A 346 44.10 -39.69 77.41
C PHE A 346 42.63 -39.43 76.97
N LEU A 347 41.67 -39.65 77.87
CA LEU A 347 40.25 -39.39 77.61
C LEU A 347 39.96 -37.89 77.42
N ILE A 348 40.54 -37.03 78.26
CA ILE A 348 40.46 -35.57 78.10
C ILE A 348 41.03 -35.14 76.75
N TYR A 349 42.13 -35.75 76.31
CA TYR A 349 42.74 -35.47 75.01
C TYR A 349 41.82 -35.85 73.84
N ILE A 350 41.17 -37.02 73.88
CA ILE A 350 40.18 -37.43 72.87
C ILE A 350 39.00 -36.46 72.81
N ILE A 351 38.45 -36.07 73.98
CA ILE A 351 37.36 -35.09 74.07
C ILE A 351 37.77 -33.76 73.41
N ARG A 352 38.99 -33.28 73.67
CA ARG A 352 39.53 -32.06 73.06
C ARG A 352 39.60 -32.15 71.54
N ILE A 353 40.00 -33.30 70.98
CA ILE A 353 40.02 -33.52 69.52
C ILE A 353 38.61 -33.47 68.94
N ILE A 354 37.63 -34.14 69.58
CA ILE A 354 36.25 -34.16 69.10
C ILE A 354 35.64 -32.76 69.14
N ILE A 355 35.86 -31.99 70.21
CA ILE A 355 35.43 -30.59 70.30
C ILE A 355 36.03 -29.78 69.15
N LYS A 356 37.32 -29.97 68.85
CA LYS A 356 37.99 -29.27 67.74
C LYS A 356 37.40 -29.61 66.37
N ILE A 357 36.97 -30.86 66.15
CA ILE A 357 36.27 -31.30 64.94
C ILE A 357 34.87 -30.69 64.85
N ILE A 358 34.12 -30.66 65.95
CA ILE A 358 32.78 -30.05 66.00
C ILE A 358 32.86 -28.56 65.68
N VAL A 359 33.73 -27.82 66.39
CA VAL A 359 33.96 -26.38 66.17
C VAL A 359 34.39 -26.12 64.72
N SER A 360 35.29 -26.93 64.18
CA SER A 360 35.70 -26.82 62.77
C SER A 360 34.53 -27.04 61.79
N SER A 361 33.64 -27.99 62.07
CA SER A 361 32.46 -28.24 61.23
C SER A 361 31.42 -27.12 61.32
N GLN A 362 31.31 -26.47 62.48
CA GLN A 362 30.43 -25.32 62.70
C GLN A 362 30.96 -24.07 62.00
N HIS A 363 32.26 -23.77 62.13
CA HIS A 363 32.89 -22.68 61.38
C HIS A 363 32.72 -22.87 59.87
N MET A 364 32.95 -24.09 59.36
CA MET A 364 32.75 -24.39 57.94
C MET A 364 31.29 -24.16 57.50
N SER A 365 30.31 -24.52 58.34
CA SER A 365 28.89 -24.26 58.07
C SER A 365 28.58 -22.77 58.02
N MET A 366 29.08 -22.00 58.99
CA MET A 366 28.87 -20.55 59.09
C MET A 366 29.50 -19.83 57.89
N GLU A 367 30.70 -20.22 57.48
CA GLU A 367 31.40 -19.68 56.31
C GLU A 367 30.63 -19.94 55.00
N TYR A 368 30.07 -21.14 54.81
CA TYR A 368 29.23 -21.41 53.64
C TYR A 368 27.89 -20.65 53.67
N GLU A 369 27.31 -20.41 54.85
CA GLU A 369 26.12 -19.59 55.02
C GLU A 369 26.40 -18.11 54.69
N GLN A 370 27.54 -17.58 55.13
CA GLN A 370 28.01 -16.23 54.76
C GLN A 370 28.25 -16.11 53.25
N LYS A 371 28.84 -17.12 52.61
CA LYS A 371 29.01 -17.15 51.14
C LYS A 371 27.67 -17.19 50.39
N ALA A 372 26.69 -17.93 50.90
CA ALA A 372 25.34 -17.94 50.34
C ALA A 372 24.65 -16.57 50.50
N ALA A 373 24.75 -15.94 51.68
CA ALA A 373 24.22 -14.61 51.92
C ALA A 373 24.89 -13.53 51.04
N LEU A 374 26.21 -13.62 50.82
CA LEU A 374 26.93 -12.72 49.92
C LEU A 374 26.51 -12.91 48.46
N THR A 375 26.25 -14.15 48.04
CA THR A 375 25.74 -14.47 46.70
C THR A 375 24.34 -13.89 46.51
N ARG A 376 23.45 -14.02 47.51
CA ARG A 376 22.12 -13.38 47.51
C ARG A 376 22.18 -11.86 47.46
N PHE A 377 23.08 -11.26 48.22
CA PHE A 377 23.28 -9.81 48.20
C PHE A 377 23.74 -9.33 46.82
N TYR A 378 24.68 -10.04 46.19
CA TYR A 378 25.12 -9.75 44.83
C TYR A 378 24.01 -9.93 43.78
N GLN A 379 23.18 -10.98 43.89
CA GLN A 379 21.99 -11.16 43.06
C GLN A 379 21.03 -9.97 43.18
N ALA A 380 20.76 -9.51 44.41
CA ALA A 380 19.88 -8.37 44.65
C ALA A 380 20.43 -7.06 44.04
N LEU A 381 21.75 -6.85 44.08
CA LEU A 381 22.40 -5.68 43.48
C LEU A 381 22.28 -5.66 41.95
N ILE A 382 22.47 -6.81 41.29
CA ILE A 382 22.29 -6.94 39.83
C ILE A 382 20.82 -6.73 39.46
N GLN A 383 19.89 -7.27 40.26
CA GLN A 383 18.45 -7.14 40.02
C GLN A 383 17.93 -5.71 40.18
N ASP A 384 18.57 -4.90 41.05
CA ASP A 384 18.27 -3.46 41.24
C ASP A 384 18.90 -2.56 40.16
N GLY A 385 19.47 -3.15 39.10
CA GLY A 385 20.03 -2.42 37.95
C GLY A 385 21.30 -1.63 38.25
N LYS A 386 21.96 -1.88 39.39
CA LYS A 386 23.25 -1.24 39.72
C LYS A 386 24.37 -2.00 39.02
N GLU A 387 25.06 -1.34 38.09
CA GLU A 387 26.29 -1.87 37.50
C GLU A 387 27.33 -2.02 38.62
N VAL A 388 27.53 -3.26 39.07
CA VAL A 388 28.64 -3.58 39.96
C VAL A 388 29.93 -3.48 39.15
N ASP A 389 30.81 -2.56 39.55
CA ASP A 389 32.04 -2.25 38.85
C ASP A 389 32.96 -3.50 38.78
N LYS A 390 33.89 -3.53 37.81
CA LYS A 390 34.82 -4.66 37.65
C LYS A 390 35.66 -4.88 38.91
N GLU A 391 36.03 -3.83 39.63
CA GLU A 391 36.77 -3.96 40.89
C GLU A 391 35.91 -4.58 42.00
N GLU A 392 34.66 -4.14 42.13
CA GLU A 392 33.69 -4.68 43.09
C GLU A 392 33.34 -6.15 42.81
N LYS A 393 33.19 -6.53 41.53
CA LYS A 393 33.00 -7.92 41.11
C LYS A 393 34.18 -8.80 41.52
N LEU A 394 35.41 -8.33 41.32
CA LEU A 394 36.62 -9.07 41.72
C LEU A 394 36.70 -9.25 43.23
N ILE A 395 36.30 -8.25 44.02
CA ILE A 395 36.25 -8.34 45.49
C ILE A 395 35.24 -9.41 45.93
N ILE A 396 34.03 -9.40 45.35
CA ILE A 396 32.98 -10.37 45.67
C ILE A 396 33.39 -11.80 45.26
N PHE A 397 33.98 -11.97 44.07
CA PHE A 397 34.47 -13.27 43.62
C PHE A 397 35.61 -13.80 44.51
N ASN A 398 36.55 -12.95 44.91
CA ASN A 398 37.61 -13.34 45.84
C ASN A 398 37.02 -13.79 47.19
N ALA A 399 36.06 -13.05 47.74
CA ALA A 399 35.38 -13.43 48.97
C ALA A 399 34.62 -14.78 48.86
N LEU A 400 33.96 -15.06 47.74
CA LEU A 400 33.24 -16.31 47.51
C LEU A 400 34.17 -17.52 47.31
N PHE A 401 35.27 -17.34 46.58
CA PHE A 401 36.18 -18.44 46.22
C PHE A 401 37.38 -18.61 47.15
N ARG A 402 37.59 -17.72 48.13
CA ARG A 402 38.63 -17.86 49.15
C ARG A 402 38.54 -19.22 49.85
N LYS A 403 39.68 -19.90 49.99
CA LYS A 403 39.80 -21.16 50.74
C LYS A 403 39.39 -20.93 52.19
N THR A 404 38.52 -21.79 52.72
CA THR A 404 38.02 -21.66 54.08
C THR A 404 39.03 -22.28 55.06
N ASP A 405 39.52 -21.47 55.99
CA ASP A 405 40.35 -21.94 57.09
C ASP A 405 39.50 -22.82 58.01
N THR A 406 39.91 -24.07 58.15
CA THR A 406 39.28 -24.96 59.12
C THR A 406 40.00 -24.79 60.43
N GLY A 407 39.32 -24.84 61.58
CA GLY A 407 39.97 -24.77 62.90
C GLY A 407 41.05 -25.85 63.14
N LEU A 408 41.22 -26.78 62.20
CA LEU A 408 42.20 -27.86 62.15
C LEU A 408 43.37 -27.61 61.16
N ILE A 409 43.16 -26.85 60.09
CA ILE A 409 44.16 -26.56 59.05
C ILE A 409 44.13 -25.05 58.76
N LYS A 410 45.21 -24.36 59.11
CA LYS A 410 45.45 -22.98 58.66
C LYS A 410 46.04 -23.03 57.26
N SER A 411 45.46 -22.29 56.34
CA SER A 411 46.00 -22.14 54.98
C SER A 411 46.81 -20.85 54.88
N ASP A 412 48.12 -20.96 54.61
CA ASP A 412 48.97 -19.83 54.25
C ASP A 412 48.57 -19.35 52.85
N ASN A 413 47.76 -18.28 52.80
CA ASN A 413 46.91 -17.93 51.65
C ASN A 413 47.40 -16.74 50.80
N SER A 414 48.68 -16.33 50.86
CA SER A 414 49.12 -15.13 50.13
C SER A 414 49.24 -15.32 48.61
N ASN A 415 49.60 -16.51 48.12
CA ASN A 415 50.00 -16.66 46.70
C ASN A 415 48.91 -17.21 45.76
N ASP A 416 47.90 -17.92 46.28
CA ASP A 416 46.88 -18.58 45.45
C ASP A 416 45.75 -17.63 45.00
N ALA A 417 45.42 -16.62 45.83
CA ALA A 417 44.40 -15.62 45.50
C ALA A 417 44.86 -14.69 44.37
N ASP A 418 46.12 -14.26 44.40
CA ASP A 418 46.74 -13.44 43.35
C ASP A 418 46.87 -14.19 42.02
N ALA A 419 47.12 -15.50 42.07
CA ALA A 419 47.17 -16.34 40.87
C ALA A 419 45.79 -16.45 40.19
N LEU A 420 44.70 -16.60 40.96
CA LEU A 420 43.34 -16.60 40.41
C LEU A 420 42.94 -15.22 39.86
N LEU A 421 43.26 -14.13 40.56
CA LEU A 421 43.03 -12.76 40.09
C LEU A 421 43.76 -12.46 38.77
N SER A 422 44.96 -13.01 38.58
CA SER A 422 45.74 -12.88 37.33
C SER A 422 45.14 -13.64 36.14
N GLN A 423 44.39 -14.72 36.39
CA GLN A 423 43.69 -15.48 35.35
C GLN A 423 42.35 -14.83 34.98
N PHE A 424 41.58 -14.36 35.95
CA PHE A 424 40.31 -13.67 35.70
C PHE A 424 40.51 -12.31 35.02
N SER A 425 41.57 -11.56 35.33
CA SER A 425 41.90 -10.30 34.63
C SER A 425 42.30 -10.51 33.16
N LYS A 426 42.80 -11.70 32.79
CA LYS A 426 43.11 -12.07 31.39
C LYS A 426 41.89 -12.48 30.58
N LEU A 427 40.81 -12.95 31.21
CA LEU A 427 39.56 -13.36 30.55
C LEU A 427 38.66 -12.17 30.16
N GLY A 428 38.99 -10.95 30.59
CA GLY A 428 38.23 -9.72 30.30
C GLY A 428 38.81 -8.84 29.17
N LYS A 429 39.65 -9.39 28.29
CA LYS A 429 40.13 -8.72 27.07
C LYS A 429 39.50 -9.31 25.82
#